data_AF-A0A1A0R8N4-F1
#
_entry.id   AF-A0A1A0R8N4-F1
#
_cell.length_a   1.000
_cell.length_b   1.000
_cell.length_c   1.000
_cell.angle_alpha   90.00
_cell.angle_beta   90.00
_cell.angle_gamma   90.00
#
_symmetry.space_group_name_H-M   'P 1'
#
loop_
_entity.id
_entity.type
_entity.pdbx_description
1 polymer ?
#
loop_
_entity_poly.entity_id
_entity_poly.type
_entity_poly.pdbx_seq_one_letter_code
_entity_poly.pdbx_strand_id
1 'polypeptide(L)'
;MREASAAITPDTPLASAGDVGPVSIVTEDPTCAEWTRIGTALVDVQHRVMWFDRDGSIPAVEWSPEQSAMYATVAKAMGSVAVQTNTLARATPHRVMRELYEQVGAYAQELINRIPHYQGVDIAVARTADALVGAATSICAAAMSGSAQARAQLAAAAAPPSTPPSASTELNRRLLMADNPSICAEWVPMSATYQSGIADWSAADWQAPATEWTYDQQYLTEVSVPSITQFADASEQLSRHSNNPRAEDFVVLAAQYLRAYVQAIPTYVPTDRPLADAAADLTKAVDHACAAVG
;
A
#
# COMPACT_ATOMS: atom_id res chain seq x y z
N MET A 1 -21.59 -6.69 -52.39
CA MET A 1 -20.55 -6.62 -51.34
C MET A 1 -20.66 -5.28 -50.63
N ARG A 2 -21.14 -5.29 -49.38
CA ARG A 2 -20.99 -4.17 -48.45
C ARG A 2 -20.31 -4.78 -47.23
N GLU A 3 -19.02 -4.50 -47.08
CA GLU A 3 -18.29 -4.79 -45.85
C GLU A 3 -18.82 -3.85 -44.77
N ALA A 4 -19.43 -4.43 -43.75
CA ALA A 4 -19.72 -3.72 -42.52
C ALA A 4 -18.40 -3.55 -41.78
N SER A 5 -17.91 -2.31 -41.76
CA SER A 5 -16.81 -1.88 -40.91
C SER A 5 -17.14 -2.25 -39.46
N ALA A 6 -16.31 -3.08 -38.84
CA ALA A 6 -16.41 -3.40 -37.43
C ALA A 6 -16.33 -2.07 -36.65
N ALA A 7 -17.36 -1.82 -35.85
CA ALA A 7 -17.40 -0.69 -34.94
C ALA A 7 -16.24 -0.81 -33.95
N ILE A 8 -15.46 0.26 -33.83
CA ILE A 8 -14.54 0.48 -32.72
C ILE A 8 -15.41 0.49 -31.46
N THR A 9 -15.30 -0.53 -30.62
CA THR A 9 -15.90 -0.54 -29.29
C THR A 9 -15.33 0.67 -28.53
N PRO A 10 -16.16 1.53 -27.89
CA PRO A 10 -15.62 2.54 -27.01
C PRO A 10 -14.85 1.85 -25.88
N ASP A 11 -13.63 2.33 -25.58
CA ASP A 11 -12.89 1.89 -24.39
C ASP A 11 -13.80 1.99 -23.18
N THR A 12 -14.06 0.86 -22.54
CA THR A 12 -14.85 0.83 -21.30
C THR A 12 -14.13 1.69 -20.26
N PRO A 13 -14.76 2.75 -19.73
CA PRO A 13 -14.16 3.57 -18.69
C PRO A 13 -13.77 2.73 -17.48
N LEU A 14 -12.74 3.16 -16.75
CA LEU A 14 -12.37 2.56 -15.47
C LEU A 14 -13.58 2.62 -14.52
N ALA A 15 -13.84 1.56 -13.75
CA ALA A 15 -14.96 1.56 -12.80
C ALA A 15 -14.85 2.70 -11.76
N SER A 16 -13.63 3.11 -11.44
CA SER A 16 -13.30 4.25 -10.57
C SER A 16 -13.15 5.59 -11.29
N ALA A 17 -13.58 5.72 -12.55
CA ALA A 17 -13.48 6.98 -13.30
C ALA A 17 -14.32 8.12 -12.67
N GLY A 18 -15.40 7.78 -11.97
CA GLY A 18 -16.23 8.74 -11.24
C GLY A 18 -15.77 9.03 -9.81
N ASP A 19 -14.77 8.30 -9.30
CA ASP A 19 -14.24 8.50 -7.95
C ASP A 19 -13.25 9.68 -7.93
N VAL A 20 -13.81 10.88 -7.84
CA VAL A 20 -13.10 12.17 -7.78
C VAL A 20 -13.13 12.80 -6.38
N GLY A 21 -13.75 12.11 -5.42
CA GLY A 21 -13.96 12.61 -4.07
C GLY A 21 -12.70 12.55 -3.19
N PRO A 22 -12.81 13.02 -1.94
CA PRO A 22 -11.80 12.78 -0.92
C PRO A 22 -11.52 11.29 -0.77
N VAL A 23 -10.26 10.96 -0.53
CA VAL A 23 -9.88 9.60 -0.13
C VAL A 23 -10.44 9.29 1.25
N SER A 24 -11.08 8.14 1.37
CA SER A 24 -11.61 7.62 2.64
C SER A 24 -11.21 6.17 2.84
N ILE A 25 -11.43 5.67 4.06
CA ILE A 25 -11.30 4.24 4.36
C ILE A 25 -12.14 3.43 3.38
N VAL A 26 -11.54 2.41 2.79
CA VAL A 26 -12.23 1.47 1.91
C VAL A 26 -13.03 0.51 2.78
N THR A 27 -14.34 0.71 2.84
CA THR A 27 -15.24 -0.12 3.67
C THR A 27 -15.68 -1.40 2.97
N GLU A 28 -15.72 -1.38 1.64
CA GLU A 28 -16.03 -2.50 0.76
C GLU A 28 -15.26 -2.32 -0.54
N ASP A 29 -14.84 -3.41 -1.19
CA ASP A 29 -14.37 -3.37 -2.57
C ASP A 29 -14.63 -4.74 -3.21
N PRO A 30 -15.35 -4.81 -4.34
CA PRO A 30 -15.64 -6.08 -5.00
C PRO A 30 -14.39 -6.84 -5.48
N THR A 31 -13.23 -6.19 -5.62
CA THR A 31 -11.98 -6.83 -6.03
C THR A 31 -11.25 -7.53 -4.88
N CYS A 32 -11.64 -7.31 -3.63
CA CYS A 32 -10.88 -7.80 -2.48
C CYS A 32 -10.84 -9.32 -2.33
N ALA A 33 -11.92 -10.03 -2.69
CA ALA A 33 -11.93 -11.49 -2.66
C ALA A 33 -10.94 -12.09 -3.69
N GLU A 34 -10.83 -11.45 -4.85
CA GLU A 34 -9.88 -11.84 -5.90
C GLU A 34 -8.44 -11.50 -5.50
N TRP A 35 -8.22 -10.28 -5.00
CA TRP A 35 -6.93 -9.86 -4.47
C TRP A 35 -6.41 -10.79 -3.39
N THR A 36 -7.26 -11.17 -2.43
CA THR A 36 -6.88 -12.07 -1.33
C THR A 36 -6.32 -13.39 -1.87
N ARG A 37 -6.93 -13.95 -2.92
CA ARG A 37 -6.44 -15.18 -3.55
C ARG A 37 -5.09 -14.97 -4.24
N ILE A 38 -4.95 -13.87 -4.98
CA ILE A 38 -3.73 -13.53 -5.72
C ILE A 38 -2.57 -13.27 -4.74
N GLY A 39 -2.79 -12.43 -3.74
CA GLY A 39 -1.82 -12.07 -2.71
C GLY A 39 -1.38 -13.28 -1.89
N THR A 40 -2.32 -14.13 -1.46
CA THR A 40 -1.99 -15.37 -0.73
C THR A 40 -1.08 -16.27 -1.58
N ALA A 41 -1.41 -16.48 -2.86
CA ALA A 41 -0.58 -17.31 -3.75
C ALA A 41 0.82 -16.72 -3.96
N LEU A 42 0.96 -15.39 -4.02
CA LEU A 42 2.27 -14.73 -4.08
C LEU A 42 3.07 -14.93 -2.79
N VAL A 43 2.45 -14.67 -1.64
CA VAL A 43 3.09 -14.81 -0.32
C VAL A 43 3.52 -16.26 -0.07
N ASP A 44 2.73 -17.25 -0.47
CA ASP A 44 3.10 -18.67 -0.41
C ASP A 44 4.33 -19.00 -1.27
N VAL A 45 4.48 -18.36 -2.44
CA VAL A 45 5.70 -18.49 -3.24
C VAL A 45 6.89 -17.83 -2.52
N GLN A 46 6.72 -16.61 -2.03
CA GLN A 46 7.76 -15.85 -1.33
C GLN A 46 8.28 -16.56 -0.09
N HIS A 47 7.41 -17.12 0.75
CA HIS A 47 7.81 -17.91 1.92
C HIS A 47 8.61 -19.16 1.56
N ARG A 48 8.21 -19.90 0.52
CA ARG A 48 8.91 -21.13 0.10
C ARG A 48 10.36 -20.91 -0.32
N VAL A 49 10.70 -19.69 -0.74
CA VAL A 49 12.05 -19.31 -1.17
C VAL A 49 12.73 -18.34 -0.20
N MET A 50 12.18 -18.17 1.02
CA MET A 50 12.75 -17.30 2.05
C MET A 50 12.93 -15.85 1.59
N TRP A 51 12.01 -15.35 0.75
CA TRP A 51 12.10 -14.03 0.13
C TRP A 51 12.23 -12.90 1.16
N PHE A 52 11.50 -12.99 2.27
CA PHE A 52 11.47 -11.96 3.30
C PHE A 52 12.74 -11.92 4.17
N ASP A 53 13.52 -13.01 4.18
CA ASP A 53 14.79 -13.12 4.93
C ASP A 53 16.02 -12.81 4.06
N ARG A 54 15.80 -12.38 2.80
CA ARG A 54 16.88 -12.11 1.86
C ARG A 54 17.81 -10.99 2.35
N ASP A 55 19.10 -11.18 2.13
CA ASP A 55 20.04 -10.06 2.08
C ASP A 55 19.94 -9.40 0.71
N GLY A 56 19.18 -8.31 0.66
CA GLY A 56 18.98 -7.50 -0.55
C GLY A 56 20.19 -6.66 -0.96
N SER A 57 21.28 -6.65 -0.18
CA SER A 57 22.46 -5.85 -0.51
C SER A 57 23.40 -6.52 -1.52
N ILE A 58 23.26 -7.83 -1.71
CA ILE A 58 24.16 -8.63 -2.56
C ILE A 58 23.77 -8.45 -4.04
N PRO A 59 24.69 -7.96 -4.90
CA PRO A 59 24.41 -7.75 -6.32
C PRO A 59 24.31 -9.07 -7.09
N ALA A 60 23.65 -9.04 -8.25
CA ALA A 60 23.40 -10.22 -9.09
C ALA A 60 24.68 -11.00 -9.46
N VAL A 61 25.80 -10.30 -9.63
CA VAL A 61 27.09 -10.90 -10.00
C VAL A 61 27.71 -11.72 -8.87
N GLU A 62 27.25 -11.55 -7.63
CA GLU A 62 27.72 -12.26 -6.43
C GLU A 62 26.70 -13.28 -5.90
N TRP A 63 25.55 -13.43 -6.57
CA TRP A 63 24.52 -14.37 -6.11
C TRP A 63 25.00 -15.81 -6.14
N SER A 64 24.67 -16.53 -5.07
CA SER A 64 24.68 -17.99 -5.08
C SER A 64 23.62 -18.53 -6.05
N PRO A 65 23.73 -19.79 -6.48
CA PRO A 65 22.68 -20.44 -7.27
C PRO A 65 21.29 -20.38 -6.61
N GLU A 66 21.22 -20.50 -5.29
CA GLU A 66 19.98 -20.42 -4.51
C GLU A 66 19.39 -19.01 -4.54
N GLN A 67 20.21 -17.96 -4.38
CA GLN A 67 19.76 -16.58 -4.48
C GLN A 67 19.24 -16.28 -5.89
N SER A 68 19.96 -16.69 -6.93
CA SER A 68 19.50 -16.53 -8.31
C SER A 68 18.17 -17.26 -8.55
N ALA A 69 18.00 -18.48 -8.02
CA ALA A 69 16.76 -19.24 -8.13
C ALA A 69 15.60 -18.57 -7.36
N MET A 70 15.86 -18.01 -6.17
CA MET A 70 14.89 -17.24 -5.39
C MET A 70 14.39 -16.04 -6.19
N TYR A 71 15.28 -15.18 -6.69
CA TYR A 71 14.90 -14.00 -7.48
C TYR A 71 14.14 -14.40 -8.75
N ALA A 72 14.58 -15.43 -9.47
CA ALA A 72 13.87 -15.93 -10.65
C ALA A 72 12.46 -16.43 -10.34
N THR A 73 12.30 -17.13 -9.21
CA THR A 73 11.00 -17.64 -8.75
C THR A 73 10.04 -16.51 -8.40
N VAL A 74 10.52 -15.52 -7.65
CA VAL A 74 9.71 -14.34 -7.28
C VAL A 74 9.40 -13.47 -8.49
N ALA A 75 10.36 -13.26 -9.41
CA ALA A 75 10.13 -12.53 -10.66
C ALA A 75 8.97 -13.11 -11.47
N LYS A 76 8.92 -14.44 -11.60
CA LYS A 76 7.85 -15.15 -12.30
C LYS A 76 6.50 -14.95 -11.60
N ALA A 77 6.46 -15.05 -10.27
CA ALA A 77 5.24 -14.85 -9.50
C ALA A 77 4.75 -13.39 -9.59
N MET A 78 5.64 -12.42 -9.40
CA MET A 78 5.34 -11.00 -9.53
C MET A 78 4.90 -10.63 -10.95
N GLY A 79 5.45 -11.25 -11.99
CA GLY A 79 4.99 -11.05 -13.37
C GLY A 79 3.53 -11.50 -13.57
N SER A 80 3.14 -12.61 -12.95
CA SER A 80 1.75 -13.06 -12.94
C SER A 80 0.84 -12.10 -12.17
N VAL A 81 1.30 -11.59 -11.02
CA VAL A 81 0.56 -10.60 -10.23
C VAL A 81 0.37 -9.30 -11.01
N ALA A 82 1.42 -8.79 -11.66
CA ALA A 82 1.35 -7.56 -12.45
C ALA A 82 0.34 -7.63 -13.60
N VAL A 83 0.13 -8.80 -14.19
CA VAL A 83 -0.93 -9.00 -15.20
C VAL A 83 -2.30 -8.98 -14.54
N GLN A 84 -2.48 -9.72 -13.44
CA GLN A 84 -3.77 -9.85 -12.77
C GLN A 84 -4.24 -8.55 -12.12
N THR A 85 -3.33 -7.72 -11.59
CA THR A 85 -3.69 -6.42 -11.00
C THR A 85 -4.25 -5.45 -12.03
N ASN A 86 -3.93 -5.57 -13.33
CA ASN A 86 -4.57 -4.75 -14.36
C ASN A 86 -6.09 -5.01 -14.43
N THR A 87 -6.52 -6.25 -14.26
CA THR A 87 -7.94 -6.61 -14.23
C THR A 87 -8.61 -6.00 -13.00
N LEU A 88 -7.97 -6.10 -11.83
CA LEU A 88 -8.49 -5.52 -10.59
C LEU A 88 -8.57 -3.99 -10.67
N ALA A 89 -7.52 -3.34 -11.16
CA ALA A 89 -7.45 -1.88 -11.31
C ALA A 89 -8.56 -1.33 -12.21
N ARG A 90 -8.99 -2.07 -13.23
CA ARG A 90 -10.12 -1.69 -14.09
C ARG A 90 -11.48 -1.90 -13.41
N ALA A 91 -11.58 -2.90 -12.54
CA ALA A 91 -12.84 -3.35 -11.95
C ALA A 91 -13.18 -2.65 -10.61
N THR A 92 -12.18 -2.18 -9.86
CA THR A 92 -12.43 -1.50 -8.58
C THR A 92 -13.13 -0.16 -8.77
N PRO A 93 -14.19 0.12 -8.00
CA PRO A 93 -14.85 1.43 -7.99
C PRO A 93 -14.04 2.49 -7.23
N HIS A 94 -13.02 2.10 -6.45
CA HIS A 94 -12.22 3.01 -5.64
C HIS A 94 -10.94 3.42 -6.38
N ARG A 95 -10.74 4.73 -6.55
CA ARG A 95 -9.55 5.32 -7.15
C ARG A 95 -8.28 4.86 -6.45
N VAL A 96 -8.27 4.89 -5.12
CA VAL A 96 -7.09 4.52 -4.34
C VAL A 96 -6.72 3.05 -4.47
N MET A 97 -7.71 2.15 -4.58
CA MET A 97 -7.45 0.73 -4.84
C MET A 97 -6.95 0.51 -6.26
N ARG A 98 -7.49 1.23 -7.24
CA ARG A 98 -6.95 1.22 -8.61
C ARG A 98 -5.48 1.62 -8.61
N GLU A 99 -5.15 2.77 -8.00
CA GLU A 99 -3.78 3.28 -7.95
C GLU A 99 -2.85 2.31 -7.22
N LEU A 100 -3.32 1.68 -6.16
CA LEU A 100 -2.57 0.65 -5.44
C LEU A 100 -2.27 -0.57 -6.34
N TYR A 101 -3.26 -1.09 -7.06
CA TYR A 101 -3.05 -2.19 -8.00
C TYR A 101 -2.14 -1.82 -9.18
N GLU A 102 -2.25 -0.60 -9.69
CA GLU A 102 -1.34 -0.05 -10.69
C GLU A 102 0.10 -0.03 -10.17
N GLN A 103 0.31 0.40 -8.92
CA GLN A 103 1.65 0.45 -8.33
C GLN A 103 2.22 -0.92 -8.02
N VAL A 104 1.40 -1.88 -7.56
CA VAL A 104 1.84 -3.29 -7.44
C VAL A 104 2.36 -3.78 -8.79
N GLY A 105 1.63 -3.55 -9.88
CA GLY A 105 2.05 -3.96 -11.22
C GLY A 105 3.30 -3.23 -11.71
N ALA A 106 3.39 -1.92 -11.49
CA ALA A 106 4.51 -1.10 -11.94
C ALA A 106 5.83 -1.47 -11.22
N TYR A 107 5.81 -1.60 -9.89
CA TYR A 107 7.00 -1.98 -9.11
C TYR A 107 7.39 -3.45 -9.30
N ALA A 108 6.42 -4.35 -9.50
CA ALA A 108 6.71 -5.73 -9.90
C ALA A 108 7.49 -5.78 -11.23
N GLN A 109 7.01 -5.04 -12.24
CA GLN A 109 7.69 -4.98 -13.54
C GLN A 109 9.08 -4.34 -13.43
N GLU A 110 9.21 -3.28 -12.64
CA GLU A 110 10.50 -2.61 -12.40
C GLU A 110 11.51 -3.56 -11.75
N LEU A 111 11.10 -4.33 -10.74
CA LEU A 111 11.98 -5.32 -10.11
C LEU A 111 12.41 -6.39 -11.13
N ILE A 112 11.47 -6.93 -11.90
CA ILE A 112 11.76 -7.94 -12.94
C ILE A 112 12.80 -7.42 -13.93
N ASN A 113 12.68 -6.16 -14.34
CA ASN A 113 13.62 -5.53 -15.27
C ASN A 113 15.03 -5.39 -14.68
N ARG A 114 15.13 -5.12 -13.37
CA ARG A 114 16.41 -4.93 -12.66
C ARG A 114 17.12 -6.24 -12.31
N ILE A 115 16.40 -7.34 -12.10
CA ILE A 115 16.96 -8.63 -11.66
C ILE A 115 18.21 -9.08 -12.44
N PRO A 116 18.27 -9.01 -13.79
CA PRO A 116 19.46 -9.44 -14.54
C PRO A 116 20.74 -8.67 -14.21
N HIS A 117 20.62 -7.45 -13.68
CA HIS A 117 21.74 -6.57 -13.34
C HIS A 117 21.59 -5.99 -11.93
N TYR A 118 20.89 -6.71 -11.05
CA TYR A 118 20.49 -6.25 -9.73
C TYR A 118 21.67 -5.75 -8.92
N GLN A 119 21.51 -4.59 -8.31
CA GLN A 119 22.44 -3.98 -7.36
C GLN A 119 21.79 -3.89 -5.99
N GLY A 120 22.59 -3.78 -4.93
CA GLY A 120 22.07 -3.68 -3.56
C GLY A 120 21.09 -2.52 -3.34
N VAL A 121 21.22 -1.42 -4.10
CA VAL A 121 20.29 -0.28 -4.06
C VAL A 121 18.89 -0.61 -4.59
N ASP A 122 18.77 -1.63 -5.43
CA ASP A 122 17.49 -2.05 -6.04
C ASP A 122 16.55 -2.73 -5.01
N ILE A 123 17.04 -3.00 -3.79
CA ILE A 123 16.21 -3.51 -2.70
C ILE A 123 15.03 -2.58 -2.38
N ALA A 124 15.17 -1.27 -2.59
CA ALA A 124 14.10 -0.31 -2.41
C ALA A 124 12.90 -0.59 -3.34
N VAL A 125 13.15 -0.98 -4.60
CA VAL A 125 12.09 -1.36 -5.55
C VAL A 125 11.34 -2.60 -5.06
N ALA A 126 12.08 -3.63 -4.63
CA ALA A 126 11.49 -4.85 -4.11
C ALA A 126 10.67 -4.61 -2.83
N ARG A 127 11.20 -3.82 -1.89
CA ARG A 127 10.51 -3.45 -0.65
C ARG A 127 9.27 -2.59 -0.91
N THR A 128 9.31 -1.73 -1.92
CA THR A 128 8.12 -0.97 -2.34
C THR A 128 7.03 -1.92 -2.85
N ALA A 129 7.38 -2.89 -3.70
CA ALA A 129 6.43 -3.90 -4.17
C ALA A 129 5.84 -4.71 -3.01
N ASP A 130 6.69 -5.18 -2.08
CA ASP A 130 6.27 -5.93 -0.89
C ASP A 130 5.30 -5.09 -0.02
N ALA A 131 5.59 -3.82 0.21
CA ALA A 131 4.74 -2.91 1.00
C ALA A 131 3.39 -2.62 0.31
N LEU A 132 3.36 -2.45 -1.02
CA LEU A 132 2.12 -2.25 -1.76
C LEU A 132 1.22 -3.50 -1.73
N VAL A 133 1.82 -4.70 -1.80
CA VAL A 133 1.12 -5.97 -1.61
C VAL A 133 0.56 -6.07 -0.18
N GLY A 134 1.34 -5.69 0.83
CA GLY A 134 0.91 -5.61 2.23
C GLY A 134 -0.28 -4.68 2.40
N ALA A 135 -0.18 -3.44 1.90
CA ALA A 135 -1.25 -2.44 1.97
C ALA A 135 -2.55 -2.93 1.35
N ALA A 136 -2.51 -3.50 0.14
CA ALA A 136 -3.71 -4.02 -0.52
C ALA A 136 -4.33 -5.19 0.28
N THR A 137 -3.49 -6.03 0.88
CA THR A 137 -3.94 -7.16 1.71
C THR A 137 -4.60 -6.67 2.99
N SER A 138 -3.99 -5.71 3.68
CA SER A 138 -4.49 -5.14 4.93
C SER A 138 -5.78 -4.33 4.73
N ILE A 139 -5.86 -3.55 3.65
CA ILE A 139 -7.09 -2.84 3.26
C ILE A 139 -8.23 -3.84 3.00
N CYS A 140 -7.96 -4.87 2.20
CA CYS A 140 -8.97 -5.88 1.90
C CYS A 140 -9.38 -6.71 3.11
N ALA A 141 -8.44 -7.05 4.01
CA ALA A 141 -8.75 -7.72 5.26
C ALA A 141 -9.64 -6.84 6.15
N ALA A 142 -9.37 -5.54 6.24
CA ALA A 142 -10.18 -4.60 7.00
C ALA A 142 -11.62 -4.47 6.44
N ALA A 143 -11.75 -4.38 5.12
CA ALA A 143 -13.04 -4.32 4.43
C ALA A 143 -13.83 -5.62 4.61
N MET A 144 -13.21 -6.77 4.33
CA MET A 144 -13.88 -8.07 4.36
C MET A 144 -14.24 -8.54 5.78
N SER A 145 -13.51 -8.11 6.82
CA SER A 145 -13.87 -8.40 8.21
C SER A 145 -15.02 -7.52 8.74
N GLY A 146 -15.38 -6.46 8.01
CA GLY A 146 -16.33 -5.44 8.47
C GLY A 146 -15.74 -4.42 9.43
N SER A 147 -14.47 -4.57 9.84
CA SER A 147 -13.79 -3.60 10.72
C SER A 147 -13.72 -2.21 10.10
N ALA A 148 -13.36 -2.10 8.82
CA ALA A 148 -13.33 -0.83 8.11
C ALA A 148 -14.70 -0.12 8.15
N GLN A 149 -15.78 -0.86 7.88
CA GLN A 149 -17.14 -0.32 7.94
C GLN A 149 -17.51 0.12 9.38
N ALA A 150 -17.19 -0.68 10.38
CA ALA A 150 -17.49 -0.39 11.78
C ALA A 150 -16.73 0.83 12.31
N ARG A 151 -15.50 1.08 11.83
CA ARG A 151 -14.63 2.14 12.35
C ARG A 151 -14.59 3.41 11.48
N ALA A 152 -14.96 3.34 10.19
CA ALA A 152 -14.86 4.48 9.27
C ALA A 152 -15.61 5.73 9.73
N GLN A 153 -16.78 5.55 10.35
CA GLN A 153 -17.61 6.67 10.84
C GLN A 153 -17.01 7.39 12.06
N LEU A 154 -15.98 6.81 12.70
CA LEU A 154 -15.31 7.41 13.85
C LEU A 154 -14.26 8.44 13.43
N ALA A 155 -13.75 8.35 12.20
CA ALA A 155 -12.78 9.29 11.66
C ALA A 155 -13.49 10.48 11.00
N ALA A 156 -12.93 11.68 11.19
CA ALA A 156 -13.38 12.84 10.42
C ALA A 156 -13.06 12.64 8.94
N ALA A 157 -14.03 12.97 8.07
CA ALA A 157 -13.86 12.87 6.63
C ALA A 157 -12.66 13.69 6.17
N ALA A 158 -11.85 13.12 5.26
CA ALA A 158 -10.75 13.84 4.64
C ALA A 158 -11.26 15.03 3.81
N ALA A 159 -10.44 16.08 3.72
CA ALA A 159 -10.69 17.14 2.76
C ALA A 159 -10.48 16.64 1.31
N PRO A 160 -11.15 17.25 0.31
CA PRO A 160 -10.94 16.92 -1.10
C PRO A 160 -9.46 16.95 -1.53
N PRO A 161 -9.08 16.22 -2.59
CA PRO A 161 -7.71 16.23 -3.11
C PRO A 161 -7.27 17.64 -3.52
N SER A 162 -5.99 17.96 -3.29
CA SER A 162 -5.43 19.28 -3.58
C SER A 162 -5.38 19.55 -5.09
N THR A 163 -5.21 18.50 -5.88
CA THR A 163 -5.42 18.50 -7.33
C THR A 163 -6.57 17.57 -7.67
N PRO A 164 -7.67 18.06 -8.28
CA PRO A 164 -8.78 17.21 -8.68
C PRO A 164 -8.32 16.05 -9.58
N PRO A 165 -8.69 14.80 -9.28
CA PRO A 165 -8.36 13.66 -10.13
C PRO A 165 -8.99 13.83 -11.51
N SER A 166 -8.22 13.57 -12.56
CA SER A 166 -8.75 13.53 -13.92
C SER A 166 -9.46 12.20 -14.17
N ALA A 167 -10.62 12.23 -14.83
CA ALA A 167 -11.26 11.02 -15.31
C ALA A 167 -10.38 10.37 -16.38
N SER A 168 -9.79 9.21 -16.06
CA SER A 168 -8.98 8.41 -16.99
C SER A 168 -9.75 7.18 -17.45
N THR A 169 -9.50 6.76 -18.68
CA THR A 169 -9.91 5.45 -19.21
C THR A 169 -8.74 4.46 -19.26
N GLU A 170 -7.52 4.93 -18.98
CA GLU A 170 -6.29 4.16 -19.06
C GLU A 170 -5.64 3.96 -17.68
N LEU A 171 -4.98 2.81 -17.53
CA LEU A 171 -4.19 2.50 -16.34
C LEU A 171 -2.84 3.22 -16.39
N ASN A 172 -2.42 3.80 -15.27
CA ASN A 172 -1.16 4.52 -15.17
C ASN A 172 -0.03 3.64 -14.61
N ARG A 173 0.99 3.39 -15.42
CA ARG A 173 2.16 2.54 -15.05
C ARG A 173 3.38 3.31 -14.53
N ARG A 174 3.29 4.63 -14.35
CA ARG A 174 4.38 5.41 -13.77
C ARG A 174 4.58 5.04 -12.30
N LEU A 175 5.84 4.98 -11.84
CA LEU A 175 6.16 4.71 -10.44
C LEU A 175 5.81 5.91 -9.56
N LEU A 176 5.46 5.64 -8.29
CA LEU A 176 4.93 6.59 -7.32
C LEU A 176 5.74 7.89 -7.22
N MET A 177 7.08 7.79 -7.22
CA MET A 177 7.98 8.92 -7.05
C MET A 177 8.73 9.32 -8.34
N ALA A 178 8.33 8.81 -9.51
CA ALA A 178 9.06 9.06 -10.76
C ALA A 178 9.03 10.52 -11.22
N ASP A 179 7.90 11.21 -11.05
CA ASP A 179 7.70 12.56 -11.61
C ASP A 179 7.99 13.67 -10.59
N ASN A 180 7.56 13.52 -9.33
CA ASN A 180 7.68 14.54 -8.28
C ASN A 180 8.13 13.91 -6.95
N PRO A 181 9.44 13.67 -6.76
CA PRO A 181 9.98 13.08 -5.53
C PRO A 181 10.24 14.11 -4.42
N SER A 182 9.82 15.38 -4.59
CA SER A 182 10.13 16.46 -3.64
C SER A 182 9.60 16.20 -2.23
N ILE A 183 8.51 15.43 -2.10
CA ILE A 183 7.96 15.00 -0.80
C ILE A 183 8.99 14.22 0.03
N CYS A 184 9.90 13.50 -0.61
CA CYS A 184 10.82 12.56 0.04
C CYS A 184 11.77 13.24 1.03
N ALA A 185 12.19 14.48 0.76
CA ALA A 185 13.14 15.21 1.60
C ALA A 185 12.59 15.46 3.01
N GLU A 186 11.30 15.73 3.14
CA GLU A 186 10.62 15.96 4.42
C GLU A 186 9.97 14.68 4.95
N TRP A 187 9.47 13.82 4.05
CA TRP A 187 8.79 12.58 4.41
C TRP A 187 9.70 11.60 5.14
N VAL A 188 10.88 11.31 4.59
CA VAL A 188 11.78 10.28 5.13
C VAL A 188 12.17 10.54 6.58
N PRO A 189 12.67 11.73 6.99
CA PRO A 189 12.99 11.98 8.40
C PRO A 189 11.76 12.01 9.31
N MET A 190 10.60 12.48 8.81
CA MET A 190 9.34 12.49 9.56
C MET A 190 8.86 11.06 9.85
N SER A 191 8.81 10.21 8.82
CA SER A 191 8.43 8.79 8.93
C SER A 191 9.37 8.03 9.87
N ALA A 192 10.69 8.24 9.74
CA ALA A 192 11.67 7.61 10.63
C ALA A 192 11.48 8.00 12.11
N THR A 193 11.19 9.28 12.38
CA THR A 193 10.90 9.76 13.75
C THR A 193 9.65 9.11 14.30
N TYR A 194 8.57 9.04 13.50
CA TYR A 194 7.33 8.36 13.88
C TYR A 194 7.57 6.88 14.18
N GLN A 195 8.18 6.13 13.25
CA GLN A 195 8.45 4.70 13.39
C GLN A 195 9.28 4.40 14.64
N SER A 196 10.32 5.19 14.90
CA SER A 196 11.11 5.06 16.12
C SER A 196 10.30 5.35 17.38
N GLY A 197 9.39 6.32 17.33
CA GLY A 197 8.56 6.72 18.46
C GLY A 197 7.48 5.71 18.84
N ILE A 198 7.08 4.82 17.92
CA ILE A 198 6.05 3.79 18.14
C ILE A 198 6.60 2.36 18.01
N ALA A 199 7.91 2.17 18.08
CA ALA A 199 8.55 0.88 17.83
C ALA A 199 8.06 -0.20 18.80
N ASP A 200 8.03 0.10 20.11
CA ASP A 200 7.57 -0.84 21.14
C ASP A 200 6.09 -1.19 20.98
N TRP A 201 5.26 -0.20 20.65
CA TRP A 201 3.85 -0.42 20.35
C TRP A 201 3.65 -1.29 19.10
N SER A 202 4.45 -1.09 18.07
CA SER A 202 4.39 -1.87 16.83
C SER A 202 4.83 -3.32 17.02
N ALA A 203 5.75 -3.56 17.95
CA ALA A 203 6.28 -4.88 18.27
C ALA A 203 5.42 -5.67 19.27
N ALA A 204 4.48 -4.99 19.96
CA ALA A 204 3.61 -5.63 20.92
C ALA A 204 2.59 -6.58 20.26
N ASP A 205 2.17 -7.58 21.03
CA ASP A 205 1.10 -8.49 20.63
C ASP A 205 -0.27 -7.80 20.82
N TRP A 206 -1.09 -7.76 19.77
CA TRP A 206 -2.44 -7.17 19.79
C TRP A 206 -3.54 -8.19 19.48
N GLN A 207 -3.29 -9.49 19.72
CA GLN A 207 -4.26 -10.57 19.49
C GLN A 207 -5.38 -10.64 20.54
N ALA A 208 -5.27 -9.89 21.64
CA ALA A 208 -6.32 -9.77 22.65
C ALA A 208 -7.17 -8.50 22.45
N PRO A 209 -8.48 -8.53 22.76
CA PRO A 209 -9.31 -7.32 22.77
C PRO A 209 -8.88 -6.36 23.89
N ALA A 210 -9.25 -5.07 23.77
CA ALA A 210 -8.85 -4.02 24.72
C ALA A 210 -9.19 -4.35 26.18
N THR A 211 -10.31 -5.05 26.41
CA THR A 211 -10.76 -5.46 27.75
C THR A 211 -9.84 -6.47 28.44
N GLU A 212 -8.97 -7.13 27.68
CA GLU A 212 -8.05 -8.17 28.14
C GLU A 212 -6.58 -7.72 28.07
N TRP A 213 -6.33 -6.45 27.71
CA TRP A 213 -4.97 -5.93 27.64
C TRP A 213 -4.29 -5.89 29.00
N THR A 214 -3.01 -6.22 28.99
CA THR A 214 -2.10 -6.04 30.12
C THR A 214 -1.86 -4.57 30.40
N TYR A 215 -1.31 -4.27 31.59
CA TYR A 215 -0.89 -2.91 31.93
C TYR A 215 0.10 -2.35 30.90
N ASP A 216 1.05 -3.16 30.43
CA ASP A 216 2.05 -2.72 29.45
C ASP A 216 1.40 -2.38 28.10
N GLN A 217 0.44 -3.18 27.62
CA GLN A 217 -0.31 -2.89 26.39
C GLN A 217 -1.12 -1.59 26.50
N GLN A 218 -1.78 -1.37 27.65
CA GLN A 218 -2.51 -0.13 27.91
C GLN A 218 -1.56 1.07 27.93
N TYR A 219 -0.43 0.96 28.62
CA TYR A 219 0.59 2.00 28.69
C TYR A 219 1.18 2.33 27.31
N LEU A 220 1.60 1.31 26.54
CA LEU A 220 2.14 1.48 25.19
C LEU A 220 1.14 2.21 24.27
N THR A 221 -0.14 1.89 24.42
CA THR A 221 -1.22 2.56 23.68
C THR A 221 -1.33 4.03 24.09
N GLU A 222 -1.41 4.30 25.40
CA GLU A 222 -1.54 5.66 25.95
C GLU A 222 -0.41 6.58 25.45
N VAL A 223 0.84 6.09 25.46
CA VAL A 223 2.00 6.89 25.03
C VAL A 223 2.15 6.99 23.51
N SER A 224 1.61 6.04 22.74
CA SER A 224 1.76 6.01 21.27
C SER A 224 0.66 6.77 20.53
N VAL A 225 -0.55 6.83 21.09
CA VAL A 225 -1.70 7.52 20.46
C VAL A 225 -1.40 8.97 20.06
N PRO A 226 -0.73 9.80 20.89
CA PRO A 226 -0.35 11.16 20.50
C PRO A 226 0.57 11.18 19.27
N SER A 227 1.58 10.31 19.23
CA SER A 227 2.53 10.20 18.11
C SER A 227 1.84 9.73 16.83
N ILE A 228 0.93 8.76 16.92
CA ILE A 228 0.13 8.28 15.78
C ILE A 228 -0.75 9.40 15.22
N THR A 229 -1.43 10.14 16.10
CA THR A 229 -2.31 11.25 15.71
C THR A 229 -1.51 12.38 15.04
N GLN A 230 -0.39 12.77 15.66
CA GLN A 230 0.48 13.80 15.12
C GLN A 230 1.05 13.41 13.75
N PHE A 231 1.48 12.16 13.58
CA PHE A 231 1.97 11.67 12.30
C PHE A 231 0.88 11.67 11.24
N ALA A 232 -0.35 11.23 11.55
CA ALA A 232 -1.47 11.27 10.61
C ALA A 232 -1.75 12.70 10.10
N ASP A 233 -1.71 13.70 10.98
CA ASP A 233 -1.96 15.09 10.60
C ASP A 233 -0.78 15.70 9.81
N ALA A 234 0.45 15.50 10.28
CA ALA A 234 1.65 16.04 9.62
C ALA A 234 1.89 15.42 8.24
N SER A 235 1.66 14.10 8.11
CA SER A 235 1.81 13.37 6.85
C SER A 235 0.81 13.84 5.81
N GLU A 236 -0.48 13.96 6.18
CA GLU A 236 -1.49 14.54 5.29
C GLU A 236 -1.15 15.98 4.88
N GLN A 237 -0.73 16.82 5.84
CA GLN A 237 -0.35 18.19 5.51
C GLN A 237 0.82 18.22 4.50
N LEU A 238 1.86 17.41 4.72
CA LEU A 238 3.01 17.35 3.82
C LEU A 238 2.59 16.87 2.41
N SER A 239 1.78 15.81 2.33
CA SER A 239 1.42 15.23 1.04
C SER A 239 0.58 16.16 0.17
N ARG A 240 -0.28 16.98 0.77
CA ARG A 240 -1.07 18.01 0.07
C ARG A 240 -0.23 19.10 -0.59
N HIS A 241 0.99 19.33 -0.12
CA HIS A 241 1.92 20.30 -0.71
C HIS A 241 2.94 19.65 -1.66
N SER A 242 2.87 18.33 -1.86
CA SER A 242 3.88 17.58 -2.62
C SER A 242 3.83 17.78 -4.14
N ASN A 243 2.69 18.23 -4.68
CA ASN A 243 2.39 18.15 -6.12
C ASN A 243 2.49 16.73 -6.71
N ASN A 244 2.34 15.70 -5.88
CA ASN A 244 2.28 14.31 -6.30
C ASN A 244 0.92 13.71 -5.91
N PRO A 245 -0.09 13.75 -6.80
CA PRO A 245 -1.46 13.35 -6.46
C PRO A 245 -1.60 11.92 -5.94
N ARG A 246 -0.80 10.98 -6.47
CA ARG A 246 -0.83 9.58 -6.02
C ARG A 246 -0.20 9.41 -4.64
N ALA A 247 0.91 10.11 -4.38
CA ALA A 247 1.49 10.15 -3.03
C ALA A 247 0.53 10.81 -2.04
N GLU A 248 -0.17 11.88 -2.44
CA GLU A 248 -1.24 12.49 -1.65
C GLU A 248 -2.32 11.47 -1.31
N ASP A 249 -2.86 10.75 -2.30
CA ASP A 249 -3.90 9.75 -2.08
C ASP A 249 -3.46 8.63 -1.12
N PHE A 250 -2.25 8.07 -1.29
CA PHE A 250 -1.74 7.02 -0.39
C PHE A 250 -1.50 7.52 1.03
N VAL A 251 -0.94 8.73 1.18
CA VAL A 251 -0.65 9.30 2.50
C VAL A 251 -1.94 9.71 3.21
N VAL A 252 -2.89 10.33 2.51
CA VAL A 252 -4.21 10.65 3.07
C VAL A 252 -4.94 9.37 3.48
N LEU A 253 -4.88 8.31 2.66
CA LEU A 253 -5.46 7.02 3.02
C LEU A 253 -4.83 6.46 4.31
N ALA A 254 -3.51 6.48 4.41
CA ALA A 254 -2.79 6.03 5.61
C ALA A 254 -3.24 6.83 6.85
N ALA A 255 -3.30 8.16 6.74
CA ALA A 255 -3.76 9.03 7.81
C ALA A 255 -5.21 8.72 8.25
N GLN A 256 -6.10 8.46 7.30
CA GLN A 256 -7.49 8.08 7.59
C GLN A 256 -7.58 6.74 8.35
N TYR A 257 -6.82 5.72 7.94
CA TYR A 257 -6.73 4.45 8.64
C TYR A 257 -6.16 4.60 10.07
N LEU A 258 -5.11 5.40 10.25
CA LEU A 258 -4.56 5.70 11.58
C LEU A 258 -5.60 6.38 12.48
N ARG A 259 -6.30 7.39 11.97
CA ARG A 259 -7.34 8.09 12.74
C ARG A 259 -8.46 7.15 13.17
N ALA A 260 -8.98 6.32 12.26
CA ALA A 260 -10.01 5.34 12.62
C ALA A 260 -9.51 4.30 13.62
N TYR A 261 -8.27 3.82 13.45
CA TYR A 261 -7.66 2.90 14.40
C TYR A 261 -7.51 3.52 15.80
N VAL A 262 -7.02 4.76 15.89
CA VAL A 262 -6.89 5.48 17.16
C VAL A 262 -8.25 5.62 17.86
N GLN A 263 -9.31 5.95 17.11
CA GLN A 263 -10.66 6.02 17.68
C GLN A 263 -11.23 4.65 18.07
N ALA A 264 -10.76 3.57 17.45
CA ALA A 264 -11.20 2.21 17.76
C ALA A 264 -10.58 1.67 19.06
N ILE A 265 -9.38 2.14 19.45
CA ILE A 265 -8.59 1.66 20.60
C ILE A 265 -9.41 1.35 21.86
N PRO A 266 -10.30 2.24 22.36
CA PRO A 266 -11.05 1.97 23.61
C PRO A 266 -11.97 0.75 23.52
N THR A 267 -12.34 0.35 22.30
CA THR A 267 -13.20 -0.80 21.99
C THR A 267 -12.52 -1.77 21.03
N TYR A 268 -11.18 -1.77 21.03
CA TYR A 268 -10.41 -2.54 20.08
C TYR A 268 -10.71 -4.02 20.20
N VAL A 269 -10.89 -4.64 19.05
CA VAL A 269 -10.90 -6.09 18.88
C VAL A 269 -9.83 -6.47 17.84
N PRO A 270 -9.29 -7.70 17.88
CA PRO A 270 -8.20 -8.10 16.98
C PRO A 270 -8.51 -7.92 15.48
N THR A 271 -9.78 -7.97 15.08
CA THR A 271 -10.20 -7.72 13.70
C THR A 271 -10.01 -6.28 13.23
N ASP A 272 -9.73 -5.33 14.14
CA ASP A 272 -9.38 -3.94 13.82
C ASP A 272 -7.89 -3.77 13.45
N ARG A 273 -7.03 -4.76 13.74
CA ARG A 273 -5.60 -4.70 13.46
C ARG A 273 -5.26 -4.37 11.99
N PRO A 274 -5.97 -4.91 10.98
CA PRO A 274 -5.74 -4.56 9.59
C PRO A 274 -5.86 -3.07 9.27
N LEU A 275 -6.55 -2.26 10.09
CA LEU A 275 -6.57 -0.80 9.91
C LEU A 275 -5.18 -0.20 10.16
N ALA A 276 -4.52 -0.60 11.24
CA ALA A 276 -3.17 -0.15 11.54
C ALA A 276 -2.15 -0.71 10.53
N ASP A 277 -2.30 -1.96 10.11
CA ASP A 277 -1.42 -2.58 9.10
C ASP A 277 -1.53 -1.87 7.75
N ALA A 278 -2.76 -1.52 7.31
CA ALA A 278 -2.97 -0.77 6.08
C ALA A 278 -2.21 0.56 6.09
N ALA A 279 -2.31 1.32 7.18
CA ALA A 279 -1.57 2.57 7.33
C ALA A 279 -0.06 2.37 7.36
N ALA A 280 0.42 1.35 8.09
CA ALA A 280 1.85 1.05 8.19
C ALA A 280 2.44 0.66 6.84
N ASP A 281 1.75 -0.18 6.07
CA ASP A 281 2.23 -0.65 4.78
C ASP A 281 2.16 0.43 3.69
N LEU A 282 1.14 1.31 3.72
CA LEU A 282 1.12 2.51 2.87
C LEU A 282 2.30 3.45 3.21
N THR A 283 2.58 3.64 4.51
CA THR A 283 3.72 4.45 4.97
C THR A 283 5.05 3.88 4.45
N LYS A 284 5.26 2.56 4.62
CA LYS A 284 6.44 1.86 4.08
C LYS A 284 6.54 1.94 2.56
N ALA A 285 5.41 1.87 1.84
CA ALA A 285 5.40 2.01 0.40
C ALA A 285 5.95 3.37 -0.03
N VAL A 286 5.57 4.45 0.65
CA VAL A 286 6.11 5.80 0.41
C VAL A 286 7.60 5.88 0.79
N ASP A 287 8.00 5.35 1.96
CA ASP A 287 9.41 5.30 2.39
C ASP A 287 10.31 4.62 1.34
N HIS A 288 9.90 3.42 0.91
CA HIS A 288 10.66 2.63 -0.04
C HIS A 288 10.63 3.21 -1.45
N ALA A 289 9.50 3.81 -1.86
CA ALA A 289 9.43 4.51 -3.14
C ALA A 289 10.37 5.71 -3.17
N CYS A 290 10.49 6.45 -2.07
CA CYS A 290 11.47 7.53 -1.93
C CYS A 290 12.90 7.01 -2.02
N ALA A 291 13.21 5.90 -1.36
CA ALA A 291 14.52 5.26 -1.46
C ALA A 291 14.83 4.70 -2.85
N ALA A 292 13.82 4.40 -3.68
CA ALA A 292 14.00 3.85 -5.02
C ALA A 292 14.36 4.89 -6.10
N VAL A 293 14.15 6.18 -5.81
CA VAL A 293 14.47 7.31 -6.70
C VAL A 293 15.63 8.18 -6.20
N GLY A 294 16.04 7.96 -4.94
CA GLY A 294 17.12 8.69 -4.26
C GLY A 294 18.49 8.06 -4.40
#